data_AF-A0A9Q4QRF8-F1
#
_entry.id   AF-A0A9Q4QRF8-F1
#
_cell.length_a   1.000
_cell.length_b   1.000
_cell.length_c   1.000
_cell.angle_alpha   90.00
_cell.angle_beta   90.00
_cell.angle_gamma   90.00
#
_symmetry.space_group_name_H-M   'P 1'
#
loop_
_entity.id
_entity.type
_entity.pdbx_description
1 polymer ?
#
loop_
_entity_poly.entity_id
_entity_poly.type
_entity_poly.pdbx_seq_one_letter_code
_entity_poly.pdbx_strand_id
1 'polypeptide(L)'
;MPFINEIPSAEDIEKYGLPYKNDVNLPMRLRSQWTVDRERNFHLYGGGATANQAYEEIFYYRFYLYLNGTKFVVELDVDPNRKPPTFKDNPYVIVWSKLMSIKVWPHDQVSPLKRVPPAAWDTPDAPQSLLDNRSLNQFIVILKEALTVRGAGDANRNIHHPIVVHFGF
;
A
#
# COMPACT_ATOMS: atom_id res chain seq x y z
N MET A 1 7.86 -13.94 9.72
CA MET A 1 6.98 -14.61 8.72
C MET A 1 6.97 -13.83 7.42
N PRO A 2 6.76 -14.47 6.26
CA PRO A 2 6.57 -13.75 5.00
C PRO A 2 5.20 -13.06 4.97
N PHE A 3 5.10 -11.93 4.28
CA PHE A 3 3.82 -11.31 3.92
C PHE A 3 2.94 -12.32 3.18
N ILE A 4 1.63 -12.28 3.43
CA ILE A 4 0.64 -13.10 2.72
C ILE A 4 -0.55 -12.25 2.28
N ASN A 5 -1.22 -12.68 1.21
CA ASN A 5 -2.47 -12.05 0.80
C ASN A 5 -3.66 -12.85 1.30
N GLU A 6 -4.52 -12.22 2.09
CA GLU A 6 -5.71 -12.85 2.67
C GLU A 6 -6.87 -11.86 2.76
N ILE A 7 -8.07 -12.39 2.94
CA ILE A 7 -9.25 -11.58 3.25
C ILE A 7 -9.32 -11.47 4.77
N PRO A 8 -9.25 -10.27 5.37
CA PRO A 8 -9.33 -10.13 6.82
C PRO A 8 -10.63 -10.67 7.39
N SER A 9 -10.56 -11.22 8.60
CA SER A 9 -11.74 -11.59 9.37
C SER A 9 -12.43 -10.34 9.94
N ALA A 10 -13.70 -10.48 10.36
CA ALA A 10 -14.41 -9.40 11.03
C ALA A 10 -13.73 -9.01 12.36
N GLU A 11 -13.18 -10.00 13.07
CA GLU A 11 -12.45 -9.80 14.34
C GLU A 11 -11.18 -8.97 14.12
N ASP A 12 -10.40 -9.26 13.07
CA ASP A 12 -9.20 -8.47 12.74
C ASP A 12 -9.57 -7.04 12.34
N ILE A 13 -10.62 -6.85 11.53
CA ILE A 13 -11.09 -5.53 11.13
C ILE A 13 -11.48 -4.69 12.35
N GLU A 14 -12.18 -5.27 13.31
CA GLU A 14 -12.57 -4.59 14.54
C GLU A 14 -11.36 -4.31 15.45
N LYS A 15 -10.54 -5.33 15.72
CA LYS A 15 -9.37 -5.26 16.60
C LYS A 15 -8.35 -4.22 16.16
N TYR A 16 -8.08 -4.13 14.85
CA TYR A 16 -7.07 -3.24 14.29
C TYR A 16 -7.65 -1.93 13.75
N GLY A 17 -8.97 -1.71 13.91
CA GLY A 17 -9.64 -0.50 13.42
C GLY A 17 -9.51 -0.30 11.91
N LEU A 18 -9.48 -1.40 11.15
CA LEU A 18 -9.32 -1.33 9.70
C LEU A 18 -10.58 -0.71 9.07
N PRO A 19 -10.44 0.13 8.03
CA PRO A 19 -11.56 0.69 7.28
C PRO A 19 -12.34 -0.42 6.58
N TYR A 20 -13.54 -0.07 6.10
CA TYR A 20 -14.42 -0.98 5.37
C TYR A 20 -15.06 -2.08 6.23
N LYS A 21 -15.54 -1.74 7.44
CA LYS A 21 -16.41 -2.63 8.24
C LYS A 21 -17.55 -3.25 7.42
N ASN A 22 -18.06 -2.54 6.41
CA ASN A 22 -19.11 -3.05 5.53
C ASN A 22 -18.66 -4.22 4.63
N ASP A 23 -17.35 -4.41 4.39
CA ASP A 23 -16.84 -5.56 3.64
C ASP A 23 -17.15 -6.89 4.34
N VAL A 24 -17.29 -6.91 5.67
CA VAL A 24 -17.64 -8.14 6.40
C VAL A 24 -19.02 -8.67 5.99
N ASN A 25 -19.91 -7.80 5.53
CA ASN A 25 -21.26 -8.16 5.09
C ASN A 25 -21.30 -8.55 3.61
N LEU A 26 -20.23 -8.33 2.86
CA LEU A 26 -20.14 -8.73 1.46
C LEU A 26 -19.88 -10.25 1.36
N PRO A 27 -20.43 -10.90 0.31
CA PRO A 27 -20.04 -12.26 -0.06
C PRO A 27 -18.51 -12.38 -0.16
N MET A 28 -17.94 -13.50 0.29
CA MET A 28 -16.47 -13.70 0.38
C MET A 28 -15.73 -13.35 -0.92
N ARG A 29 -16.30 -13.68 -2.08
CA ARG A 29 -15.72 -13.36 -3.41
C ARG A 29 -15.60 -11.85 -3.70
N LEU A 30 -16.41 -11.03 -3.05
CA LEU A 30 -16.46 -9.57 -3.20
C LEU A 30 -15.68 -8.84 -2.11
N ARG A 31 -15.19 -9.55 -1.08
CA ARG A 31 -14.41 -8.95 -0.02
C ARG A 31 -13.02 -8.57 -0.52
N SER A 32 -12.57 -7.41 -0.06
CA SER A 32 -11.25 -6.91 -0.37
C SER A 32 -10.14 -7.80 0.19
N GLN A 33 -9.12 -8.07 -0.63
CA GLN A 33 -7.90 -8.73 -0.17
C GLN A 33 -6.92 -7.72 0.41
N TRP A 34 -6.23 -8.15 1.45
CA TRP A 34 -5.21 -7.40 2.15
C TRP A 34 -3.89 -8.16 2.12
N THR A 35 -2.79 -7.43 2.14
CA THR A 35 -1.47 -8.01 2.35
C THR A 35 -1.07 -7.79 3.79
N VAL A 36 -0.83 -8.88 4.52
CA VAL A 36 -0.64 -8.83 5.97
C VAL A 36 0.68 -9.46 6.39
N ASP A 37 1.24 -8.95 7.48
CA ASP A 37 2.28 -9.58 8.27
C ASP A 37 1.87 -9.47 9.75
N ARG A 38 1.46 -10.60 10.32
CA ARG A 38 0.93 -10.67 11.69
C ARG A 38 2.01 -10.42 12.74
N GLU A 39 3.26 -10.82 12.49
CA GLU A 39 4.36 -10.62 13.44
C GLU A 39 4.70 -9.13 13.56
N ARG A 40 4.66 -8.41 12.44
CA ARG A 40 4.92 -6.97 12.39
C ARG A 40 3.67 -6.11 12.63
N ASN A 41 2.51 -6.74 12.90
CA ASN A 41 1.21 -6.09 13.00
C ASN A 41 0.96 -5.11 11.84
N PHE A 42 1.17 -5.61 10.62
CA PHE A 42 1.13 -4.85 9.40
C PHE A 42 -0.03 -5.29 8.50
N HIS A 43 -0.75 -4.32 7.94
CA HIS A 43 -1.83 -4.56 7.00
C HIS A 43 -1.78 -3.53 5.86
N LEU A 44 -1.78 -3.98 4.61
CA LEU A 44 -1.75 -3.14 3.42
C LEU A 44 -2.97 -3.41 2.55
N TYR A 45 -3.63 -2.32 2.15
CA TYR A 45 -4.77 -2.31 1.27
C TYR A 45 -4.55 -1.38 0.08
N GLY A 46 -5.02 -1.79 -1.10
CA GLY A 46 -4.94 -0.98 -2.32
C GLY A 46 -6.09 0.01 -2.39
N GLY A 47 -5.78 1.30 -2.33
CA GLY A 47 -6.76 2.37 -2.45
C GLY A 47 -7.16 2.71 -3.89
N GLY A 48 -6.47 2.16 -4.88
CA GLY A 48 -6.75 2.38 -6.29
C GLY A 48 -5.98 3.56 -6.89
N ALA A 49 -6.15 3.71 -8.21
CA ALA A 49 -5.68 4.88 -8.94
C ALA A 49 -6.44 6.13 -8.49
N THR A 50 -5.72 7.21 -8.20
CA THR A 50 -6.31 8.53 -7.93
C THR A 50 -6.04 9.45 -9.11
N ALA A 51 -7.11 9.99 -9.69
CA ALA A 51 -7.08 11.01 -10.73
C ALA A 51 -7.65 12.33 -10.20
N ASN A 52 -7.33 13.44 -10.86
CA ASN A 52 -8.05 14.70 -10.65
C ASN A 52 -9.44 14.55 -11.27
N GLN A 53 -10.53 14.84 -10.55
CA GLN A 53 -11.88 14.76 -11.12
C GLN A 53 -12.10 15.66 -12.35
N ALA A 54 -11.22 16.65 -12.57
CA ALA A 54 -11.25 17.54 -13.73
C ALA A 54 -10.36 17.12 -14.91
N TYR A 55 -9.49 16.10 -14.76
CA TYR A 55 -8.60 15.63 -15.82
C TYR A 55 -8.57 14.09 -15.85
N GLU A 56 -8.66 13.48 -17.04
CA GLU A 56 -8.71 12.03 -17.23
C GLU A 56 -7.39 11.28 -16.87
N GLU A 57 -6.36 12.01 -16.43
CA GLU A 57 -5.04 11.45 -16.12
C GLU A 57 -4.93 10.98 -14.67
N ILE A 58 -4.50 9.72 -14.49
CA ILE A 58 -4.14 9.13 -13.20
C ILE A 58 -2.78 9.69 -12.79
N PHE A 59 -2.69 10.35 -11.63
CA PHE A 59 -1.43 10.94 -11.15
C PHE A 59 -0.62 9.99 -10.26
N TYR A 60 -1.31 9.17 -9.47
CA TYR A 60 -0.68 8.27 -8.50
C TYR A 60 -1.63 7.15 -8.06
N TYR A 61 -1.06 6.04 -7.63
CA TYR A 61 -1.77 4.96 -6.95
C TYR A 61 -1.69 5.16 -5.44
N ARG A 62 -2.82 5.00 -4.76
CA ARG A 62 -2.89 5.15 -3.30
C ARG A 62 -2.89 3.79 -2.63
N PHE A 63 -2.13 3.67 -1.55
CA PHE A 63 -2.17 2.53 -0.64
C PHE A 63 -2.47 2.99 0.78
N TYR A 64 -3.26 2.18 1.48
CA TYR A 64 -3.54 2.36 2.89
C TYR A 64 -2.77 1.29 3.65
N LEU A 65 -1.84 1.72 4.49
CA LEU A 65 -0.95 0.86 5.25
C LEU A 65 -1.23 1.08 6.73
N TYR A 66 -1.31 0.01 7.48
CA TYR A 66 -1.51 0.00 8.93
C TYR A 66 -0.32 -0.71 9.52
N LEU A 67 0.43 -0.04 10.37
CA LEU A 67 1.57 -0.63 11.08
C LEU A 67 1.39 -0.29 12.56
N ASN A 68 1.33 -1.32 13.41
CA ASN A 68 1.08 -1.14 14.85
C ASN A 68 -0.16 -0.29 15.18
N GLY A 69 -1.18 -0.31 14.32
CA GLY A 69 -2.39 0.51 14.46
C GLY A 69 -2.25 1.96 13.93
N THR A 70 -1.05 2.41 13.60
CA THR A 70 -0.84 3.69 12.90
C THR A 70 -1.22 3.55 11.43
N LYS A 71 -2.09 4.45 10.95
CA LYS A 71 -2.53 4.47 9.56
C LYS A 71 -1.66 5.41 8.72
N PHE A 72 -1.13 4.89 7.63
CA PHE A 72 -0.36 5.58 6.62
C PHE A 72 -1.12 5.59 5.29
N VAL A 73 -1.03 6.71 4.58
CA VAL A 73 -1.44 6.85 3.18
C VAL A 73 -0.16 7.01 2.38
N VAL A 74 0.12 6.01 1.55
CA VAL A 74 1.29 5.98 0.67
C VAL A 74 0.81 6.25 -0.75
N GLU A 75 1.46 7.20 -1.40
CA GLU A 75 1.17 7.55 -2.80
C GLU A 75 2.40 7.18 -3.63
N LEU A 76 2.20 6.29 -4.60
CA LEU A 76 3.22 5.90 -5.57
C LEU A 76 2.84 6.48 -6.93
N ASP A 77 3.84 6.90 -7.71
CA ASP A 77 3.57 7.36 -9.06
C ASP A 77 2.97 6.25 -9.92
N VAL A 78 2.25 6.68 -10.96
CA VAL A 78 1.85 5.81 -12.06
C VAL A 78 2.60 6.34 -13.28
N ASP A 79 3.44 5.50 -13.88
CA ASP A 79 4.12 5.83 -15.13
C ASP A 79 3.06 5.93 -16.24
N PRO A 80 2.75 7.15 -16.76
CA PRO A 80 1.71 7.32 -17.76
C PRO A 80 2.10 6.75 -19.13
N ASN A 81 3.40 6.55 -19.36
CA ASN A 81 3.93 5.99 -20.60
C ASN A 81 3.90 4.46 -20.59
N ARG A 82 3.75 3.84 -19.42
CA ARG A 82 3.34 2.45 -19.29
C ARG A 82 1.83 2.39 -19.32
N LYS A 83 1.27 2.08 -20.50
CA LYS A 83 -0.13 1.65 -20.63
C LYS A 83 -0.45 0.66 -19.50
N PRO A 84 -1.68 0.67 -18.92
CA PRO A 84 -2.08 -0.33 -17.95
C PRO A 84 -1.64 -1.69 -18.48
N PRO A 85 -0.79 -2.45 -17.76
CA PRO A 85 -0.17 -3.59 -18.36
C PRO A 85 -1.29 -4.54 -18.74
N THR A 86 -1.44 -4.81 -20.05
CA THR A 86 -2.36 -5.86 -20.45
C THR A 86 -1.89 -7.12 -19.74
N PHE A 87 -2.79 -7.87 -19.12
CA PHE A 87 -2.54 -9.14 -18.42
C PHE A 87 -1.92 -10.24 -19.31
N LYS A 88 -1.33 -9.87 -20.45
CA LYS A 88 -0.73 -10.70 -21.48
C LYS A 88 0.80 -10.80 -21.35
N ASP A 89 1.43 -9.91 -20.57
CA ASP A 89 2.89 -9.94 -20.38
C ASP A 89 3.31 -11.16 -19.54
N ASN A 90 4.41 -11.82 -19.93
CA ASN A 90 4.99 -12.96 -19.23
C ASN A 90 6.52 -12.82 -19.11
N PRO A 91 7.07 -12.50 -17.93
CA PRO A 91 6.36 -12.23 -16.69
C PRO A 91 5.54 -10.93 -16.77
N TYR A 92 4.50 -10.84 -15.94
CA TYR A 92 3.75 -9.61 -15.75
C TYR A 92 4.56 -8.66 -14.85
N VAL A 93 4.95 -7.50 -15.37
CA VAL A 93 5.84 -6.56 -14.64
C VAL A 93 5.06 -5.35 -14.14
N ILE A 94 5.10 -5.13 -12.82
CA ILE A 94 4.59 -3.93 -12.15
C ILE A 94 5.79 -3.03 -11.82
N VAL A 95 5.71 -1.74 -12.12
CA VAL A 95 6.78 -0.80 -11.79
C VAL A 95 6.26 0.40 -11.02
N TRP A 96 6.90 0.65 -9.88
CA TRP A 96 6.71 1.84 -9.06
C TRP A 96 7.98 2.69 -9.14
N SER A 97 7.97 3.71 -9.97
CA SER A 97 9.18 4.48 -10.27
C SER A 97 9.52 5.45 -9.15
N LYS A 98 8.52 5.96 -8.42
CA LYS A 98 8.70 6.98 -7.39
C LYS A 98 7.69 6.84 -6.25
N LEU A 99 8.22 6.92 -5.02
CA LEU A 99 7.44 7.16 -3.82
C LEU A 99 7.12 8.67 -3.72
N MET A 100 5.87 9.04 -3.97
CA MET A 100 5.44 10.45 -4.07
C MET A 100 5.23 11.09 -2.69
N SER A 101 4.58 10.37 -1.78
CA SER A 101 4.39 10.84 -0.43
C SER A 101 4.07 9.70 0.54
N ILE A 102 4.42 9.93 1.81
CA ILE A 102 3.89 9.19 2.94
C ILE A 102 3.17 10.20 3.82
N LYS A 103 1.91 9.92 4.15
CA LYS A 103 1.10 10.72 5.07
C LYS A 103 0.62 9.84 6.20
N VAL A 104 0.51 10.38 7.39
CA VAL A 104 0.12 9.68 8.60
C VAL A 104 -1.20 10.24 9.09
N TRP A 105 -2.13 9.34 9.38
CA TRP A 105 -3.36 9.66 10.09
C TRP A 105 -3.05 9.73 11.59
N PRO A 106 -3.20 10.91 12.23
CA PRO A 106 -2.98 11.03 13.66
C PRO A 106 -3.94 10.12 14.46
N HIS A 107 -3.48 9.57 15.58
CA HIS A 107 -4.30 8.71 16.43
C HIS A 107 -5.54 9.40 16.99
N ASP A 108 -5.50 10.73 17.14
CA ASP A 108 -6.64 11.52 17.64
C ASP A 108 -7.81 11.60 16.64
N GLN A 109 -7.62 11.19 15.38
CA GLN A 109 -8.60 11.21 14.29
C GLN A 109 -9.26 12.58 14.01
N VAL A 110 -8.79 13.64 14.66
CA VAL A 110 -9.30 15.02 14.54
C VAL A 110 -8.25 15.91 13.87
N SER A 111 -6.97 15.63 14.12
CA SER A 111 -5.88 16.37 13.51
C SER A 111 -5.78 16.09 12.01
N PRO A 112 -5.38 17.10 11.20
CA PRO A 112 -5.17 16.89 9.78
C PRO A 112 -4.07 15.86 9.54
N LEU A 113 -4.17 15.17 8.39
CA LEU A 113 -3.14 14.26 7.87
C LEU A 113 -1.77 14.94 7.91
N LYS A 114 -0.79 14.32 8.57
CA LYS A 114 0.58 14.82 8.65
C LYS A 114 1.42 14.18 7.56
N ARG A 115 2.07 14.98 6.72
CA ARG A 115 2.98 14.47 5.69
C ARG A 115 4.37 14.26 6.29
N VAL A 116 5.02 13.14 5.98
CA VAL A 116 6.45 12.95 6.26
C VAL A 116 7.22 14.06 5.53
N PRO A 117 8.09 14.82 6.24
CA PRO A 117 8.72 15.99 5.66
C PRO A 117 9.65 15.60 4.50
N PRO A 118 9.78 16.45 3.45
CA PRO A 118 10.70 16.19 2.34
C PRO A 118 12.15 15.95 2.77
N ALA A 119 12.59 16.60 3.86
CA ALA A 119 13.93 16.42 4.44
C ALA A 119 14.24 14.96 4.87
N ALA A 120 13.21 14.12 5.06
CA ALA A 120 13.41 12.69 5.33
C ALA A 120 14.04 11.96 4.13
N TRP A 121 13.87 12.46 2.90
CA TRP A 121 14.52 11.91 1.71
C TRP A 121 16.00 12.31 1.62
N ASP A 122 16.37 13.46 2.18
CA ASP A 122 17.78 13.91 2.23
C ASP A 122 18.58 13.16 3.30
N THR A 123 17.91 12.65 4.34
CA THR A 123 18.50 11.90 5.46
C THR A 123 17.74 10.59 5.71
N PRO A 124 17.75 9.64 4.77
CA PRO A 124 16.83 8.51 4.76
C PRO A 124 17.06 7.49 5.88
N ASP A 125 18.23 7.52 6.52
CA ASP A 125 18.57 6.68 7.67
C ASP A 125 18.26 7.34 9.02
N ALA A 126 17.94 8.64 9.03
CA ALA A 126 17.57 9.35 10.25
C ALA A 126 16.17 8.90 10.74
N PRO A 127 15.98 8.64 12.05
CA PRO A 127 14.67 8.32 12.61
C PRO A 127 13.63 9.39 12.33
N GLN A 128 12.45 8.98 11.88
CA GLN A 128 11.32 9.86 11.64
C GLN A 128 10.23 9.57 12.68
N SER A 129 9.88 10.57 13.48
CA SER A 129 8.82 10.43 14.50
C SER A 129 7.47 10.02 13.91
N LEU A 130 7.19 10.51 12.70
CA LEU A 130 5.98 10.16 11.95
C LEU A 130 5.97 8.72 11.43
N LEU A 131 7.11 8.01 11.40
CA LEU A 131 7.22 6.63 10.94
C LEU A 131 7.44 5.66 12.12
N ASP A 132 6.80 5.91 13.27
CA ASP A 132 7.02 5.17 14.52
C ASP A 132 8.51 5.11 14.92
N ASN A 133 9.22 6.23 14.77
CA ASN A 133 10.67 6.36 14.99
C ASN A 133 11.55 5.48 14.10
N ARG A 134 11.02 4.91 13.02
CA ARG A 134 11.81 4.23 11.99
C ARG A 134 12.46 5.24 11.06
N SER A 135 13.55 4.84 10.43
CA SER A 135 14.09 5.59 9.30
C SER A 135 13.22 5.42 8.04
N LEU A 136 13.35 6.34 7.09
CA LEU A 136 12.64 6.23 5.81
C LEU A 136 13.03 4.94 5.07
N ASN A 137 14.31 4.57 5.09
CA ASN A 137 14.81 3.33 4.49
C ASN A 137 14.18 2.08 5.13
N GLN A 138 14.10 2.03 6.46
CA GLN A 138 13.46 0.91 7.16
C GLN A 138 11.98 0.78 6.77
N PHE A 139 11.26 1.91 6.67
CA PHE A 139 9.87 1.90 6.23
C PHE A 139 9.73 1.43 4.78
N ILE A 140 10.59 1.92 3.87
CA ILE A 140 10.58 1.56 2.45
C ILE A 140 10.83 0.07 2.25
N VAL A 141 11.76 -0.54 3.01
CA VAL A 141 12.03 -1.99 2.91
C VAL A 141 10.77 -2.80 3.20
N ILE A 142 10.08 -2.51 4.31
CA ILE A 142 8.83 -3.20 4.68
C ILE A 142 7.74 -2.97 3.63
N LEU A 143 7.64 -1.73 3.11
CA LEU A 143 6.67 -1.38 2.07
C LEU A 143 6.93 -2.16 0.77
N LYS A 144 8.18 -2.28 0.33
CA LYS A 144 8.55 -3.02 -0.90
C LYS A 144 8.22 -4.50 -0.79
N GLU A 145 8.53 -5.12 0.36
CA GLU A 145 8.17 -6.51 0.65
C GLU A 145 6.65 -6.72 0.53
N ALA A 146 5.86 -5.85 1.16
CA ALA A 146 4.41 -5.93 1.13
C ALA A 146 3.83 -5.70 -0.28
N LEU A 147 4.32 -4.69 -1.01
CA LEU A 147 3.85 -4.39 -2.37
C LEU A 147 4.17 -5.51 -3.37
N THR A 148 5.31 -6.19 -3.18
CA THR A 148 5.71 -7.34 -3.99
C THR A 148 4.71 -8.49 -3.81
N VAL A 149 4.39 -8.82 -2.55
CA VAL A 149 3.39 -9.85 -2.25
C VAL A 149 2.00 -9.43 -2.73
N ARG A 150 1.60 -8.17 -2.52
CA ARG A 150 0.30 -7.67 -3.01
C ARG A 150 0.15 -7.81 -4.51
N GLY A 151 1.18 -7.43 -5.27
CA GLY A 151 1.20 -7.57 -6.72
C GLY A 151 0.95 -9.00 -7.16
N ALA A 152 1.57 -9.97 -6.49
CA ALA A 152 1.33 -11.39 -6.73
C ALA A 152 -0.14 -11.80 -6.44
N GLY A 153 -0.75 -11.29 -5.37
CA GLY A 153 -2.11 -11.63 -4.96
C GLY A 153 -3.21 -11.10 -5.88
N ASP A 154 -3.16 -9.80 -6.20
CA ASP A 154 -4.15 -9.14 -7.07
C ASP A 154 -4.13 -9.75 -8.49
N ALA A 155 -2.95 -10.04 -9.02
CA ALA A 155 -2.82 -10.58 -10.36
C ALA A 155 -3.05 -12.10 -10.44
N ASN A 156 -2.78 -12.90 -9.40
CA ASN A 156 -3.12 -14.33 -9.39
C ASN A 156 -4.62 -14.63 -9.54
N ARG A 157 -5.51 -13.65 -9.27
CA ARG A 157 -6.95 -13.77 -9.56
C ARG A 157 -7.27 -13.74 -11.06
N ASN A 158 -6.36 -13.22 -11.88
CA ASN A 158 -6.60 -12.88 -13.27
C ASN A 158 -5.59 -13.50 -14.25
N ILE A 159 -4.39 -13.90 -13.78
CA ILE A 159 -3.32 -14.47 -14.60
C ILE A 159 -2.59 -15.63 -13.91
N HIS A 160 -2.04 -16.54 -14.72
CA HIS A 160 -1.19 -17.66 -14.28
C HIS A 160 0.30 -17.43 -14.64
N HIS A 161 0.70 -16.20 -14.92
CA HIS A 161 2.08 -15.87 -15.31
C HIS A 161 2.85 -15.38 -14.08
N PRO A 162 4.18 -15.60 -14.00
CA PRO A 162 5.01 -15.02 -12.95
C PRO A 162 4.87 -13.51 -12.92
N ILE A 163 4.79 -12.94 -11.71
CA ILE A 163 4.65 -11.50 -11.50
C ILE A 163 5.95 -10.97 -10.91
N VAL A 164 6.45 -9.88 -11.47
CA VAL A 164 7.68 -9.21 -11.02
C VAL A 164 7.35 -7.77 -10.68
N VAL A 165 7.80 -7.29 -9.52
CA VAL A 165 7.60 -5.91 -9.07
C VAL A 165 8.94 -5.20 -9.01
N HIS A 166 9.07 -4.07 -9.70
CA HIS A 166 10.27 -3.23 -9.68
C HIS A 166 10.01 -1.89 -8.99
N PHE A 167 11.03 -1.42 -8.28
CA PHE A 167 11.00 -0.14 -7.58
C PHE A 167 12.16 0.75 -8.06
N GLY A 168 11.86 2.00 -8.41
CA GLY A 168 12.86 3.01 -8.81
C GLY A 168 13.40 3.86 -7.65
N PHE A 169 12.89 3.63 -6.45
CA PHE A 169 13.30 4.21 -5.17
C PHE A 169 13.70 3.08 -4.23
#